data_AF-A0A5E4EIN2-F1
#
_entry.id   AF-A0A5E4EIN2-F1
#
_cell.length_a   1.000
_cell.length_b   1.000
_cell.length_c   1.000
_cell.angle_alpha   90.00
_cell.angle_beta   90.00
_cell.angle_gamma   90.00
#
_symmetry.space_group_name_H-M   'P 1'
#
loop_
_entity.id
_entity.type
_entity.pdbx_description
1 polymer ?
#
loop_
_entity_poly.entity_id
_entity_poly.type
_entity_poly.pdbx_seq_one_letter_code
_entity_poly.pdbx_strand_id
1 'polypeptide(L)'
;MDNKFFLRKPNWENLDRFIPNRAALDLDYAHYMVTGRRKGIENPWAASPTYQMLLTETFNMNRARIFTFKNKPPTPVEAIPRRLLSPPLHKAKSTKPCRRIPKDPERTLDAPGIVDNFYLNLLDWSSSNIIAIALGNSVYLWNPSDRSIVELVTIDDEDGPITSISWALDGKHIAVGLNNSWVQLWDSVRLER
;
A
#
# COMPACT_ATOMS: atom_id res chain seq x y z
N MET A 1 -55.13 -34.41 -42.48
CA MET A 1 -54.04 -35.02 -41.69
C MET A 1 -53.34 -33.85 -41.03
N ASP A 2 -53.80 -33.48 -39.83
CA ASP A 2 -53.49 -32.17 -39.26
C ASP A 2 -52.53 -32.35 -38.09
N ASN A 3 -51.23 -32.24 -38.37
CA ASN A 3 -50.20 -32.25 -37.34
C ASN A 3 -50.17 -30.89 -36.62
N LYS A 4 -50.85 -30.81 -35.47
CA LYS A 4 -50.69 -29.71 -34.50
C LYS A 4 -49.34 -29.88 -33.79
N PHE A 5 -48.34 -29.09 -34.20
CA PHE A 5 -47.11 -28.92 -33.44
C PHE A 5 -47.40 -28.15 -32.15
N PHE A 6 -47.31 -28.83 -31.01
CA PHE A 6 -47.34 -28.19 -29.70
C PHE A 6 -46.02 -27.42 -29.49
N LEU A 7 -46.04 -26.11 -29.76
CA LEU A 7 -45.01 -25.19 -29.27
C LEU A 7 -45.10 -25.14 -27.75
N ARG A 8 -44.26 -25.91 -27.05
CA ARG A 8 -44.02 -25.72 -25.61
C ARG A 8 -43.45 -24.31 -25.42
N LYS A 9 -44.25 -23.40 -24.87
CA LYS A 9 -43.74 -22.12 -24.37
C LYS A 9 -42.69 -22.43 -23.30
N PRO A 10 -41.43 -21.98 -23.44
CA PRO A 10 -40.44 -22.14 -22.39
C PRO A 10 -40.94 -21.40 -21.14
N ASN A 11 -41.02 -22.12 -20.03
CA ASN A 11 -41.49 -21.57 -18.77
C ASN A 11 -40.38 -20.66 -18.20
N TRP A 12 -40.38 -19.40 -18.63
CA TRP A 12 -39.37 -18.38 -18.30
C TRP A 12 -39.38 -17.95 -16.82
N GLU A 13 -40.21 -18.60 -16.00
CA GLU A 13 -40.37 -18.33 -14.57
C GLU A 13 -39.22 -18.91 -13.73
N ASN A 14 -38.48 -19.90 -14.25
CA ASN A 14 -37.33 -20.50 -13.57
C ASN A 14 -36.02 -19.89 -14.05
N LEU A 15 -35.75 -18.63 -13.65
CA LEU A 15 -34.46 -17.99 -13.93
C LEU A 15 -33.33 -18.58 -13.08
N ASP A 16 -32.14 -18.70 -13.67
CA ASP A 16 -30.93 -19.28 -13.05
C ASP A 16 -30.58 -18.60 -11.71
N ARG A 17 -30.17 -19.41 -10.72
CA ARG A 17 -29.69 -18.94 -9.41
C ARG A 17 -28.37 -18.20 -9.49
N PHE A 18 -27.59 -18.42 -10.55
CA PHE A 18 -26.27 -17.83 -10.72
C PHE A 18 -26.30 -16.54 -11.56
N ILE A 19 -27.40 -16.26 -12.25
CA ILE A 19 -27.54 -15.07 -13.10
C ILE A 19 -28.39 -14.02 -12.38
N PRO A 20 -27.83 -12.86 -12.01
CA PRO A 20 -28.59 -11.78 -11.38
C PRO A 20 -29.70 -11.25 -12.30
N ASN A 21 -30.82 -10.89 -11.72
CA ASN A 21 -31.91 -10.24 -12.45
C ASN A 21 -31.57 -8.78 -12.73
N ARG A 22 -31.05 -8.50 -13.92
CA ARG A 22 -30.66 -7.15 -14.34
C ARG A 22 -31.79 -6.12 -14.21
N ALA A 23 -33.04 -6.50 -14.45
CA ALA A 23 -34.18 -5.57 -14.39
C ALA A 23 -34.56 -5.15 -12.96
N ALA A 24 -34.13 -5.91 -11.94
CA ALA A 24 -34.33 -5.57 -10.53
C ALA A 24 -33.01 -5.19 -9.84
N LEU A 25 -31.90 -5.13 -10.58
CA LEU A 25 -30.58 -4.79 -10.08
C LEU A 25 -30.41 -3.28 -10.16
N ASP A 26 -30.05 -2.66 -9.05
CA ASP A 26 -29.58 -1.28 -9.03
C ASP A 26 -28.09 -1.27 -9.41
N LEU A 27 -27.81 -1.04 -10.69
CA LEU A 27 -26.46 -1.08 -11.26
C LEU A 27 -25.58 0.04 -10.70
N ASP A 28 -26.15 1.23 -10.47
CA ASP A 28 -25.41 2.38 -9.96
C ASP A 28 -25.02 2.17 -8.51
N TYR A 29 -25.95 1.67 -7.69
CA TYR A 29 -25.66 1.25 -6.32
C TYR A 29 -24.58 0.15 -6.29
N ALA A 30 -24.69 -0.85 -7.16
CA ALA A 30 -23.71 -1.94 -7.24
C ALA A 30 -22.32 -1.42 -7.58
N HIS A 31 -22.22 -0.54 -8.58
CA HIS A 31 -20.97 0.06 -9.00
C HIS A 31 -20.36 0.92 -7.89
N TYR A 32 -21.16 1.77 -7.24
CA TYR A 32 -20.74 2.58 -6.10
C TYR A 32 -20.21 1.71 -4.94
N MET A 33 -20.91 0.64 -4.57
CA MET A 33 -20.48 -0.21 -3.45
C MET A 33 -19.16 -0.96 -3.73
N VAL A 34 -18.87 -1.25 -5.00
CA VAL A 34 -17.61 -1.88 -5.42
C VAL A 34 -16.47 -0.87 -5.53
N THR A 35 -16.73 0.34 -6.03
CA THR A 35 -15.69 1.33 -6.39
C THR A 35 -15.49 2.42 -5.33
N GLY A 36 -16.58 2.90 -4.71
CA GLY A 36 -16.61 4.02 -3.77
C GLY A 36 -16.04 3.73 -2.39
N ARG A 37 -15.67 2.48 -2.09
CA ARG A 37 -15.03 2.12 -0.81
C ARG A 37 -13.52 2.39 -0.74
N ARG A 38 -12.95 3.02 -1.78
CA ARG A 38 -11.60 3.56 -1.70
C ARG A 38 -11.65 4.82 -0.83
N LYS A 39 -11.35 4.66 0.47
CA LYS A 39 -10.98 5.78 1.36
C LYS A 39 -9.65 6.39 0.87
N GLY A 40 -9.69 7.03 -0.29
CA GLY A 40 -8.77 8.12 -0.59
C GLY A 40 -9.11 9.27 0.35
N ILE A 41 -8.11 10.08 0.67
CA ILE A 41 -8.24 11.25 1.53
C ILE A 41 -9.28 12.18 0.88
N GLU A 42 -10.51 12.18 1.39
CA GLU A 42 -11.54 13.11 0.94
C GLU A 42 -11.31 14.46 1.61
N ASN A 43 -11.43 15.53 0.82
CA ASN A 43 -11.24 16.92 1.23
C ASN A 43 -12.06 17.25 2.50
N PRO A 44 -11.52 18.04 3.45
CA PRO A 44 -12.24 18.45 4.66
C PRO A 44 -13.48 19.32 4.39
N TRP A 45 -13.70 19.76 3.15
CA TRP A 45 -14.88 20.50 2.73
C TRP A 45 -16.08 19.62 2.33
N ALA A 46 -15.94 18.30 2.43
CA ALA A 46 -16.99 17.36 2.07
C ALA A 46 -18.13 17.41 3.10
N ALA A 47 -19.31 17.79 2.60
CA ALA A 47 -20.65 17.81 3.20
C ALA A 47 -20.81 17.33 4.66
N SER A 48 -21.54 18.15 5.45
CA SER A 48 -21.96 17.86 6.83
C SER A 48 -22.31 16.37 7.05
N PRO A 49 -21.80 15.72 8.11
CA PRO A 49 -22.09 14.31 8.40
C PRO A 49 -23.58 13.97 8.41
N THR A 50 -24.42 14.93 8.83
CA THR A 50 -25.89 14.79 8.83
C THR A 50 -26.49 14.69 7.44
N TYR A 51 -25.95 15.45 6.48
CA TYR A 51 -26.37 15.41 5.08
C TYR A 51 -25.99 14.07 4.44
N GLN A 52 -24.79 13.56 4.75
CA GLN A 52 -24.37 12.23 4.29
C GLN A 52 -25.28 11.13 4.85
N MET A 53 -25.64 11.20 6.13
CA MET A 53 -26.60 10.25 6.73
C MET A 53 -27.97 10.30 6.03
N LEU A 54 -28.51 11.49 5.79
CA LEU A 54 -29.77 11.65 5.08
C LEU A 54 -29.71 11.05 3.66
N LEU A 55 -28.62 11.30 2.92
CA LEU A 55 -28.42 10.71 1.60
C LEU A 55 -28.33 9.18 1.66
N THR A 56 -27.63 8.63 2.63
CA THR A 56 -27.56 7.16 2.78
C THR A 56 -28.91 6.54 3.07
N GLU A 57 -29.76 7.24 3.82
CA GLU A 57 -31.13 6.83 4.13
C GLU A 57 -32.05 6.95 2.90
N THR A 58 -32.03 8.09 2.20
CA THR A 58 -32.90 8.34 1.04
C THR A 58 -32.58 7.41 -0.13
N PHE A 59 -31.29 7.17 -0.41
CA PHE A 59 -30.86 6.25 -1.45
C PHE A 59 -30.86 4.78 -0.99
N ASN A 60 -31.30 4.50 0.24
CA ASN A 60 -31.35 3.16 0.83
C ASN A 60 -30.00 2.42 0.62
N MET A 61 -28.89 3.10 0.90
CA MET A 61 -27.55 2.58 0.66
C MET A 61 -27.16 1.49 1.67
N ASN A 62 -28.03 1.24 2.65
CA ASN A 62 -27.87 0.31 3.78
C ASN A 62 -28.16 -1.15 3.39
N ARG A 63 -28.44 -1.43 2.11
CA ARG A 63 -28.74 -2.78 1.63
C ARG A 63 -27.52 -3.68 1.82
N ALA A 64 -27.76 -4.89 2.34
CA ALA A 64 -26.70 -5.88 2.52
C ALA A 64 -26.31 -6.61 1.21
N ARG A 65 -27.13 -6.50 0.16
CA ARG A 65 -26.98 -7.25 -1.09
C ARG A 65 -26.84 -6.31 -2.26
N ILE A 66 -25.77 -6.51 -3.03
CA ILE A 66 -25.49 -5.80 -4.28
C ILE A 66 -26.25 -6.47 -5.45
N PHE A 67 -26.44 -7.79 -5.40
CA PHE A 67 -27.14 -8.54 -6.44
C PHE A 67 -28.57 -8.93 -6.04
N THR A 68 -29.49 -8.85 -7.00
CA THR A 68 -30.88 -9.29 -6.86
C THR A 68 -31.13 -10.52 -7.74
N PHE A 69 -31.78 -11.54 -7.18
CA PHE A 69 -32.11 -12.80 -7.87
C PHE A 69 -33.62 -13.05 -7.73
N LYS A 70 -34.28 -13.56 -8.77
CA LYS A 70 -35.73 -13.81 -8.73
C LYS A 70 -36.11 -15.02 -7.88
N ASN A 71 -35.25 -16.04 -7.84
CA ASN A 71 -35.50 -17.24 -7.07
C ASN A 71 -35.02 -17.09 -5.63
N LYS A 72 -35.93 -17.31 -4.67
CA LYS A 72 -35.52 -17.57 -3.29
C LYS A 72 -34.66 -18.84 -3.29
N PRO A 73 -33.51 -18.85 -2.60
CA PRO A 73 -32.72 -20.07 -2.51
C PRO A 73 -33.62 -21.19 -1.97
N PRO A 74 -33.59 -22.40 -2.56
CA PRO A 74 -34.37 -23.52 -2.04
C PRO A 74 -34.01 -23.72 -0.57
N THR A 75 -35.02 -24.02 0.25
CA THR A 75 -34.81 -24.39 1.65
C THR A 75 -33.79 -25.53 1.68
N PRO A 76 -32.70 -25.41 2.45
CA PRO A 76 -31.67 -26.44 2.48
C PRO A 76 -32.32 -27.77 2.85
N VAL A 77 -32.22 -28.76 1.97
CA VAL A 77 -32.61 -30.14 2.30
C VAL A 77 -31.62 -30.61 3.36
N GLU A 78 -32.11 -31.03 4.52
CA GLU A 78 -31.35 -31.47 5.70
C GLU A 78 -30.63 -32.81 5.49
N ALA A 79 -29.99 -33.01 4.34
CA ALA A 79 -29.19 -34.21 4.07
C ALA A 79 -27.89 -34.27 4.91
N ILE A 80 -27.59 -33.23 5.67
CA ILE A 80 -26.39 -33.13 6.51
C ILE A 80 -26.83 -32.75 7.93
N PRO A 81 -26.56 -33.57 8.96
CA PRO A 81 -26.88 -33.25 10.34
C PRO A 81 -26.31 -31.88 10.73
N ARG A 82 -27.17 -30.98 11.24
CA ARG A 82 -26.83 -29.59 11.63
C ARG A 82 -25.64 -29.46 12.60
N ARG A 83 -25.19 -30.56 13.23
CA ARG A 83 -23.99 -30.61 14.07
C ARG A 83 -22.67 -30.52 13.30
N LEU A 84 -22.64 -30.90 12.01
CA LEU A 84 -21.45 -30.73 11.15
C LEU A 84 -21.42 -29.36 10.45
N LEU A 85 -22.54 -28.63 10.49
CA LEU A 85 -22.73 -27.32 9.86
C LEU A 85 -22.95 -26.21 10.90
N SER A 86 -22.49 -26.40 12.15
CA SER A 86 -22.38 -25.26 13.05
C SER A 86 -21.53 -24.19 12.34
N PRO A 87 -22.08 -23.01 12.00
CA PRO A 87 -21.24 -21.91 11.58
C PRO A 87 -20.25 -21.70 12.73
N PRO A 88 -18.95 -21.47 12.47
CA PRO A 88 -18.10 -20.93 13.52
C PRO A 88 -18.83 -19.70 14.04
N LEU A 89 -19.19 -19.73 15.33
CA LEU A 89 -19.71 -18.61 16.09
C LEU A 89 -18.91 -17.38 15.65
N HIS A 90 -19.60 -16.44 14.97
CA HIS A 90 -19.05 -15.23 14.37
C HIS A 90 -17.53 -15.08 14.55
N LYS A 91 -16.74 -15.69 13.65
CA LYS A 91 -15.40 -15.12 13.43
C LYS A 91 -15.68 -13.78 12.78
N ALA A 92 -15.66 -12.75 13.64
CA ALA A 92 -15.66 -11.35 13.27
C ALA A 92 -14.88 -11.21 11.97
N LYS A 93 -15.47 -10.50 11.00
CA LYS A 93 -14.82 -10.11 9.75
C LYS A 93 -13.34 -9.97 10.04
N SER A 94 -12.49 -10.88 9.54
CA SER A 94 -11.06 -10.68 9.65
C SER A 94 -10.79 -9.48 8.77
N THR A 95 -10.90 -8.28 9.33
CA THR A 95 -10.34 -7.08 8.75
C THR A 95 -8.91 -7.47 8.53
N LYS A 96 -8.54 -7.69 7.25
CA LYS A 96 -7.15 -7.91 6.87
C LYS A 96 -6.36 -6.86 7.64
N PRO A 97 -5.39 -7.25 8.48
CA PRO A 97 -4.62 -6.27 9.22
C PRO A 97 -4.00 -5.33 8.19
N CYS A 98 -4.57 -4.12 8.09
CA CYS A 98 -4.05 -3.11 7.21
C CYS A 98 -2.82 -2.57 7.93
N ARG A 99 -1.64 -2.76 7.33
CA ARG A 99 -0.40 -2.23 7.88
C ARG A 99 -0.56 -0.72 8.01
N ARG A 100 -0.48 -0.20 9.23
CA ARG A 100 -0.43 1.23 9.49
C ARG A 100 1.03 1.67 9.30
N ILE A 101 1.27 2.48 8.28
CA ILE A 101 2.56 3.17 8.10
C ILE A 101 2.40 4.56 8.71
N PRO A 102 3.26 4.96 9.67
CA PRO A 102 3.27 6.32 10.20
C PRO A 102 3.41 7.34 9.06
N LYS A 103 2.73 8.50 9.18
CA LYS A 103 2.86 9.59 8.21
C LYS A 103 4.02 10.51 8.53
N ASP A 104 4.38 10.58 9.80
CA ASP A 104 5.47 11.40 10.30
C ASP A 104 6.76 10.58 10.33
N PRO A 105 7.91 11.19 10.05
CA PRO A 105 9.20 10.51 10.17
C PRO A 105 9.47 10.14 11.62
N GLU A 106 10.15 9.02 11.84
CA GLU A 106 10.60 8.64 13.18
C GLU A 106 11.72 9.57 13.67
N ARG A 107 12.60 9.99 12.74
CA ARG A 107 13.77 10.83 13.01
C ARG A 107 14.00 11.78 11.85
N THR A 108 14.50 12.97 12.19
CA THR A 108 14.96 13.98 11.25
C THR A 108 16.42 14.27 11.58
N LEU A 109 17.28 14.28 10.56
CA LEU A 109 18.69 14.62 10.66
C LEU A 109 18.95 15.85 9.81
N ASP A 110 19.79 16.75 10.32
CA ASP A 110 20.19 17.92 9.57
C ASP A 110 21.29 17.55 8.59
N ALA A 111 21.15 18.01 7.34
CA ALA A 111 22.13 17.80 6.26
C ALA A 111 22.63 19.16 5.74
N PRO A 112 23.42 19.90 6.55
CA PRO A 112 23.93 21.20 6.13
C PRO A 112 24.91 21.05 4.97
N GLY A 113 24.74 21.86 3.92
CA GLY A 113 25.66 21.83 2.77
C GLY A 113 25.49 20.64 1.83
N ILE A 114 24.38 19.90 1.93
CA ILE A 114 24.03 18.92 0.90
C ILE A 114 23.84 19.62 -0.45
N VAL A 115 24.48 19.10 -1.48
CA VAL A 115 24.43 19.69 -2.82
C VAL A 115 23.11 19.30 -3.48
N ASP A 116 22.31 20.31 -3.85
CA ASP A 116 21.04 20.10 -4.56
C ASP A 116 21.30 19.80 -6.05
N ASN A 117 21.69 18.56 -6.34
CA ASN A 117 21.90 18.08 -7.70
C ASN A 117 21.34 16.67 -7.88
N PHE A 118 20.39 16.55 -8.81
CA PHE A 118 19.66 15.32 -9.11
C PHE A 118 20.56 14.15 -9.56
N TYR A 119 21.74 14.42 -10.12
CA TYR A 119 22.61 13.39 -10.67
C TYR A 119 23.59 12.79 -9.65
N LEU A 120 23.63 13.32 -8.43
CA LEU A 120 24.54 12.87 -7.40
C LEU A 120 23.90 11.79 -6.51
N ASN A 121 24.71 10.83 -6.06
CA ASN A 121 24.27 9.76 -5.15
C ASN A 121 24.96 9.94 -3.80
N LEU A 122 24.51 10.90 -3.01
CA LEU A 122 25.23 11.40 -1.82
C LEU A 122 24.95 10.63 -0.53
N LEU A 123 24.09 9.61 -0.54
CA LEU A 123 23.69 8.87 0.66
C LEU A 123 23.62 7.38 0.38
N ASP A 124 24.17 6.58 1.28
CA ASP A 124 24.01 5.12 1.25
C ASP A 124 23.97 4.53 2.66
N TRP A 125 23.31 3.38 2.81
CA TRP A 125 23.10 2.71 4.09
C TRP A 125 23.76 1.34 4.11
N SER A 126 24.71 1.16 5.04
CA SER A 126 25.45 -0.08 5.19
C SER A 126 24.62 -1.22 5.80
N SER A 127 25.05 -2.46 5.54
CA SER A 127 24.55 -3.66 6.19
C SER A 127 24.81 -3.69 7.71
N SER A 128 25.80 -2.91 8.19
CA SER A 128 26.12 -2.71 9.61
C SER A 128 25.27 -1.63 10.27
N ASN A 129 24.18 -1.17 9.63
CA ASN A 129 23.27 -0.15 10.11
C ASN A 129 23.90 1.26 10.21
N ILE A 130 24.98 1.55 9.48
CA ILE A 130 25.61 2.87 9.46
C ILE A 130 25.15 3.61 8.20
N ILE A 131 24.67 4.85 8.35
CA ILE A 131 24.32 5.72 7.24
C ILE A 131 25.53 6.58 6.89
N ALA A 132 25.93 6.57 5.63
CA ALA A 132 26.94 7.50 5.12
C ALA A 132 26.27 8.61 4.31
N ILE A 133 26.68 9.85 4.52
CA ILE A 133 26.17 11.02 3.81
C ILE A 133 27.32 11.95 3.40
N ALA A 134 27.33 12.37 2.14
CA ALA A 134 28.23 13.40 1.63
C ALA A 134 27.61 14.78 1.81
N LEU A 135 28.32 15.65 2.53
CA LEU A 135 27.96 17.04 2.74
C LEU A 135 29.12 17.91 2.20
N GLY A 136 28.93 18.46 1.00
CA GLY A 136 29.98 19.16 0.26
C GLY A 136 31.17 18.26 -0.06
N ASN A 137 32.29 18.49 0.63
CA ASN A 137 33.55 17.76 0.45
C ASN A 137 33.82 16.74 1.57
N SER A 138 32.96 16.67 2.58
CA SER A 138 33.11 15.74 3.69
C SER A 138 32.12 14.59 3.61
N VAL A 139 32.56 13.39 4.01
CA VAL A 139 31.69 12.23 4.25
C VAL A 139 31.49 12.07 5.76
N TYR A 140 30.23 12.01 6.19
CA TYR A 140 29.85 11.74 7.56
C TYR A 140 29.22 10.36 7.68
N LEU A 141 29.54 9.66 8.76
CA LEU A 141 28.95 8.40 9.17
C LEU A 141 28.05 8.65 10.37
N TRP A 142 26.82 8.19 10.29
CA TRP A 142 25.86 8.25 11.39
C TRP A 142 25.41 6.84 11.77
N ASN A 143 25.53 6.53 13.06
CA ASN A 143 25.02 5.28 13.61
C ASN A 143 23.70 5.55 14.36
N PRO A 144 22.56 5.01 13.90
CA PRO A 144 21.25 5.19 14.52
C PRO A 144 21.13 4.51 15.90
N SER A 145 21.96 3.51 16.20
CA SER A 145 21.86 2.72 17.43
C SER A 145 22.38 3.49 18.66
N ASP A 146 23.52 4.15 18.52
CA ASP A 146 24.17 4.96 19.56
C ASP A 146 23.99 6.47 19.34
N ARG A 147 23.51 6.88 18.15
CA ARG A 147 23.39 8.27 17.67
C ARG A 147 24.73 8.98 17.52
N SER A 148 25.82 8.22 17.33
CA SER A 148 27.14 8.79 17.08
C SER A 148 27.24 9.31 15.64
N ILE A 149 28.02 10.38 15.48
CA ILE A 149 28.38 10.96 14.19
C ILE A 149 29.90 11.00 14.13
N VAL A 150 30.47 10.48 13.05
CA VAL A 150 31.92 10.48 12.80
C VAL A 150 32.16 11.05 11.40
N GLU A 151 33.06 12.01 11.29
CA GLU A 151 33.55 12.44 9.98
C GLU A 151 34.57 11.42 9.48
N LEU A 152 34.30 10.80 8.32
CA LEU A 152 35.15 9.77 7.74
C LEU A 152 36.36 10.39 7.03
N VAL A 153 36.08 11.37 6.17
CA VAL A 153 37.08 12.01 5.31
C VAL A 153 36.57 13.37 4.89
N THR A 154 37.48 14.33 4.85
CA THR A 154 37.35 15.62 4.17
C THR A 154 38.23 15.60 2.93
N ILE A 155 37.65 15.85 1.75
CA ILE A 155 38.38 15.93 0.49
C ILE A 155 38.80 17.38 0.24
N ASP A 156 40.03 17.57 -0.25
CA ASP A 156 40.52 18.90 -0.61
C ASP A 156 39.65 19.56 -1.69
N ASP A 157 39.53 20.88 -1.64
CA ASP A 157 38.67 21.65 -2.56
C ASP A 157 39.07 21.51 -4.04
N GLU A 158 40.33 21.15 -4.32
CA GLU A 158 40.84 20.91 -5.67
C GLU A 158 40.35 19.58 -6.27
N ASP A 159 40.06 18.58 -5.41
CA ASP A 159 39.64 17.24 -5.81
C ASP A 159 38.12 17.03 -5.67
N GLY A 160 37.46 17.84 -4.84
CA GLY A 160 36.02 17.83 -4.59
C GLY A 160 35.16 18.49 -5.67
N PRO A 161 33.82 18.53 -5.51
CA PRO A 161 33.02 17.93 -4.44
C PRO A 161 32.79 16.41 -4.61
N ILE A 162 32.24 15.77 -3.58
CA ILE A 162 31.85 14.36 -3.63
C ILE A 162 30.59 14.22 -4.51
N THR A 163 30.60 13.25 -5.42
CA THR A 163 29.51 13.02 -6.38
C THR A 163 28.73 11.75 -6.10
N SER A 164 29.36 10.75 -5.47
CA SER A 164 28.71 9.49 -5.13
C SER A 164 29.33 8.80 -3.91
N ILE A 165 28.51 8.05 -3.18
CA ILE A 165 28.90 7.17 -2.09
C ILE A 165 28.28 5.80 -2.33
N SER A 166 29.04 4.74 -2.05
CA SER A 166 28.49 3.38 -2.02
C SER A 166 29.19 2.51 -0.99
N TRP A 167 28.41 1.85 -0.14
CA TRP A 167 28.89 0.84 0.80
C TRP A 167 29.18 -0.47 0.10
N ALA A 168 30.29 -1.10 0.50
CA ALA A 168 30.52 -2.49 0.19
C ALA A 168 29.55 -3.39 0.98
N LEU A 169 29.28 -4.58 0.44
CA LEU A 169 28.36 -5.55 1.06
C LEU A 169 28.83 -6.01 2.45
N ASP A 170 30.14 -5.91 2.72
CA ASP A 170 30.72 -6.23 4.01
C ASP A 170 30.39 -5.24 5.13
N GLY A 171 29.83 -4.07 4.78
CA GLY A 171 29.49 -3.01 5.72
C GLY A 171 30.69 -2.38 6.43
N LYS A 172 31.90 -2.54 5.89
CA LYS A 172 33.16 -2.02 6.45
C LYS A 172 33.84 -1.05 5.50
N HIS A 173 33.79 -1.31 4.20
CA HIS A 173 34.40 -0.44 3.20
C HIS A 173 33.38 0.44 2.53
N ILE A 174 33.80 1.63 2.14
CA ILE A 174 32.97 2.61 1.46
C ILE A 174 33.73 3.22 0.28
N ALA A 175 33.10 3.21 -0.88
CA ALA A 175 33.60 3.85 -2.09
C ALA A 175 33.08 5.28 -2.15
N VAL A 176 33.97 6.24 -2.38
CA VAL A 176 33.67 7.67 -2.52
C VAL A 176 34.09 8.11 -3.92
N GLY A 177 33.12 8.50 -4.74
CA GLY A 177 33.34 9.04 -6.07
C GLY A 177 33.45 10.56 -6.03
N LEU A 178 34.47 11.08 -6.69
CA LEU A 178 34.81 12.50 -6.72
C LEU A 178 34.48 13.13 -8.07
N ASN A 179 34.40 14.45 -8.11
CA ASN A 179 34.14 15.20 -9.35
C ASN A 179 35.30 15.13 -10.35
N ASN A 180 36.54 14.92 -9.87
CA ASN A 180 37.73 14.71 -10.70
C ASN A 180 37.80 13.31 -11.37
N SER A 181 36.69 12.55 -11.36
CA SER A 181 36.58 11.18 -11.88
C SER A 181 37.36 10.10 -11.12
N TRP A 182 37.91 10.42 -9.94
CA TRP A 182 38.54 9.42 -9.09
C TRP A 182 37.52 8.75 -8.16
N VAL A 183 37.84 7.51 -7.80
CA VAL A 183 37.09 6.74 -6.80
C VAL A 183 38.06 6.31 -5.72
N GLN A 184 37.78 6.73 -4.49
CA GLN A 184 38.56 6.35 -3.32
C GLN A 184 37.83 5.26 -2.54
N LEU A 185 38.59 4.34 -1.94
CA LEU A 185 38.05 3.30 -1.07
C LEU A 185 38.54 3.55 0.35
N TRP A 186 37.59 3.69 1.27
CA TRP A 186 37.83 3.99 2.67
C TRP A 186 37.39 2.83 3.55
N ASP A 187 38.13 2.58 4.63
CA ASP A 187 37.78 1.62 5.67
C ASP A 187 37.17 2.37 6.85
N SER A 188 35.88 2.11 7.12
CA SER A 188 35.13 2.78 8.18
C SER A 188 35.58 2.39 9.59
N VAL A 189 36.26 1.25 9.75
CA VAL A 189 36.64 0.70 11.07
C VAL A 189 38.01 1.22 11.53
N ARG A 190 38.89 1.61 10.60
CA ARG A 190 40.26 2.03 10.92
C ARG A 190 40.38 3.49 11.38
N LEU A 191 39.29 4.23 11.42
CA LEU A 191 39.27 5.61 11.91
C LEU A 191 39.26 5.71 13.44
N GLU A 192 38.98 4.61 14.16
CA GLU A 192 39.18 4.54 15.62
C GLU A 192 40.67 4.25 15.92
N ARG A 193 41.47 5.30 16.13
CA ARG A 193 42.81 5.21 16.74
C ARG A 193 43.02 6.27 17.80
#